data_AF-A0A377JU90-F1
#
_entry.id   AF-A0A377JU90-F1
#
_cell.length_a   1.000
_cell.length_b   1.000
_cell.length_c   1.000
_cell.angle_alpha   90.00
_cell.angle_beta   90.00
_cell.angle_gamma   90.00
#
_symmetry.space_group_name_H-M   'P 1'
#
loop_
_entity.id
_entity.type
_entity.pdbx_description
1 polymer ?
#
loop_
_entity_poly.entity_id
_entity_poly.type
_entity_poly.pdbx_seq_one_letter_code
_entity_poly.pdbx_strand_id
1 'polypeptide(L)'
;MLKPNGRIVFLIDYQDHYSYFDSNLSIYNFLRFSPKEWEKYNCSLHYQNRLRHSDFVGLIEESGLRILECRSCGVSMEQERELKTMPLADEFKKYDFDDLKIPVDIFILTKE
;
A
#
# COMPACT_ATOMS: atom_id res chain seq x y z
N MET A 1 -21.17 9.36 6.72
CA MET A 1 -21.51 8.94 5.34
C MET A 1 -21.51 10.13 4.41
N LEU A 2 -20.96 10.01 3.20
CA LEU A 2 -20.96 11.10 2.23
C LEU A 2 -22.33 11.33 1.60
N LYS A 3 -22.67 12.62 1.40
CA LYS A 3 -23.80 13.05 0.58
C LYS A 3 -23.48 12.88 -0.92
N PRO A 4 -24.49 12.80 -1.80
CA PRO A 4 -24.26 12.83 -3.26
C PRO A 4 -23.39 14.04 -3.67
N ASN A 5 -22.48 13.83 -4.62
CA ASN A 5 -21.45 14.79 -5.04
C ASN A 5 -20.42 15.19 -3.95
N GLY A 6 -20.46 14.54 -2.78
CA GLY A 6 -19.46 14.73 -1.75
C GLY A 6 -18.11 14.17 -2.18
N ARG A 7 -17.02 14.82 -1.74
CA ARG A 7 -15.65 14.44 -2.09
C ARG A 7 -14.87 14.00 -0.86
N ILE A 8 -13.92 13.09 -1.07
CA ILE A 8 -12.93 12.68 -0.06
C ILE A 8 -11.55 12.83 -0.69
N VAL A 9 -10.60 13.34 0.09
CA VAL A 9 -9.18 13.25 -0.20
C VAL A 9 -8.54 12.46 0.92
N PHE A 10 -7.79 11.42 0.59
CA PHE A 10 -7.00 10.69 1.56
C PHE A 10 -5.71 10.17 0.93
N LEU A 11 -4.76 9.89 1.80
CA LEU A 11 -3.46 9.35 1.47
C LEU A 11 -3.41 7.91 1.99
N ILE A 12 -2.94 6.99 1.17
CA ILE A 12 -2.61 5.62 1.58
C ILE A 12 -1.10 5.48 1.60
N ASP A 13 -0.59 4.98 2.72
CA ASP A 13 0.80 4.60 2.89
C ASP A 13 0.91 3.08 2.81
N TYR A 14 1.69 2.61 1.84
CA TYR A 14 1.93 1.19 1.59
C TYR A 14 3.29 0.70 2.09
N GLN A 15 4.01 1.55 2.82
CA GLN A 15 5.34 1.26 3.35
C GLN A 15 5.23 0.47 4.65
N ASP A 16 6.26 -0.33 4.95
CA ASP A 16 6.42 -0.98 6.23
C ASP A 16 6.52 0.06 7.34
N HIS A 17 5.55 0.10 8.25
CA HIS A 17 5.54 1.12 9.29
C HIS A 17 6.71 0.97 10.27
N TYR A 18 7.34 -0.22 10.35
CA TYR A 18 8.55 -0.39 11.15
C TYR A 18 9.75 0.35 10.55
N SER A 19 9.80 0.61 9.23
CA SER A 19 10.89 1.37 8.63
C SER A 19 10.91 2.85 9.04
N TYR A 20 9.81 3.37 9.60
CA TYR A 20 9.78 4.71 10.19
C TYR A 20 10.55 4.82 11.50
N PHE A 21 10.72 3.70 12.20
CA PHE A 21 11.40 3.65 13.49
C PHE A 21 12.78 3.00 13.39
N ASP A 22 13.00 2.11 12.40
CA ASP A 22 14.28 1.48 12.13
C ASP A 22 14.70 1.72 10.67
N SER A 23 15.66 2.62 10.49
CA SER A 23 16.19 2.98 9.17
C SER A 23 17.00 1.87 8.48
N ASN A 24 17.27 0.75 9.17
CA ASN A 24 17.90 -0.43 8.55
C ASN A 24 16.87 -1.31 7.82
N LEU A 25 15.56 -1.08 8.04
CA LEU A 25 14.50 -1.78 7.35
C LEU A 25 14.16 -1.06 6.05
N SER A 26 14.07 -1.84 4.97
CA SER A 26 13.49 -1.35 3.73
C SER A 26 12.02 -0.98 3.96
N ILE A 27 11.54 0.05 3.25
CA ILE A 27 10.12 0.44 3.23
C ILE A 27 9.21 -0.68 2.70
N TYR A 28 9.78 -1.72 2.09
CA TYR A 28 9.07 -2.88 1.56
C TYR A 28 9.20 -4.13 2.44
N ASN A 29 9.83 -4.01 3.62
CA ASN A 29 10.28 -5.16 4.41
C ASN A 29 9.17 -6.18 4.72
N PHE A 30 7.92 -5.75 4.98
CA PHE A 30 6.81 -6.66 5.25
C PHE A 30 6.49 -7.61 4.09
N LEU A 31 6.82 -7.24 2.85
CA LEU A 31 6.53 -8.05 1.65
C LEU A 31 7.32 -9.36 1.60
N ARG A 32 8.34 -9.49 2.46
CA ARG A 32 9.20 -10.68 2.57
C ARG A 32 8.55 -11.81 3.33
N PHE A 33 7.54 -11.51 4.15
CA PHE A 33 6.97 -12.45 5.11
C PHE A 33 5.65 -13.01 4.62
N SER A 34 5.46 -14.32 4.80
CA SER A 34 4.14 -14.95 4.66
C SER A 34 3.16 -14.45 5.73
N PRO A 35 1.85 -14.68 5.60
CA PRO A 35 0.87 -14.24 6.60
C PRO A 35 1.19 -14.73 8.02
N LYS A 36 1.63 -15.99 8.15
CA LYS A 36 1.97 -16.60 9.44
C LYS A 36 3.24 -16.01 10.07
N GLU A 37 4.19 -15.58 9.24
CA GLU A 37 5.39 -14.91 9.74
C GLU A 37 5.07 -13.48 10.14
N TRP A 38 4.27 -12.78 9.33
CA TRP A 38 3.88 -11.40 9.58
C TRP A 38 3.04 -11.24 10.85
N GLU A 39 2.17 -12.21 11.18
CA GLU A 39 1.36 -12.21 12.40
C GLU A 39 2.19 -12.06 13.69
N LYS A 40 3.46 -12.51 13.68
CA LYS A 40 4.37 -12.37 14.83
C LYS A 40 4.77 -10.91 15.10
N TYR A 41 4.78 -10.10 14.04
CA TYR A 41 5.15 -8.70 14.09
C TYR A 41 3.90 -7.81 14.14
N ASN A 42 2.85 -8.17 13.41
CA ASN A 42 1.63 -7.40 13.20
C ASN A 42 0.67 -7.42 14.40
N CYS A 43 1.06 -6.76 15.49
CA CYS A 43 0.26 -6.74 16.72
C CYS A 43 -1.03 -5.92 16.56
N SER A 44 -2.05 -6.24 17.36
CA SER A 44 -3.37 -5.59 17.26
C SER A 44 -3.35 -4.10 17.62
N LEU A 45 -2.36 -3.63 18.39
CA LEU A 45 -2.22 -2.22 18.77
C LEU A 45 -1.64 -1.37 17.63
N HIS A 46 -0.92 -1.98 16.70
CA HIS A 46 -0.28 -1.32 15.57
C HIS A 46 -0.48 -2.15 14.30
N TYR A 47 -1.75 -2.49 14.05
CA TYR A 47 -2.11 -3.33 12.92
C TYR A 47 -1.78 -2.62 11.61
N GLN A 48 -1.04 -3.33 10.77
CA GLN A 48 -0.73 -2.94 9.41
C GLN A 48 -1.39 -3.93 8.44
N ASN A 49 -2.32 -3.43 7.63
CA ASN A 49 -2.81 -4.18 6.47
C ASN A 49 -1.71 -4.21 5.40
N ARG A 50 -1.75 -5.21 4.52
CA ARG A 50 -0.74 -5.41 3.46
C ARG A 50 -1.34 -5.36 2.06
N LEU A 51 -2.48 -4.66 1.91
CA LEU A 51 -3.10 -4.42 0.62
C LEU A 51 -2.20 -3.51 -0.22
N ARG A 52 -2.26 -3.68 -1.55
CA ARG A 52 -1.51 -2.87 -2.51
C ARG A 52 -2.45 -1.94 -3.27
N HIS A 53 -1.88 -1.02 -4.05
CA HIS A 53 -2.63 0.01 -4.76
C HIS A 53 -3.79 -0.57 -5.59
N SER A 54 -3.51 -1.62 -6.37
CA SER A 54 -4.51 -2.34 -7.16
C SER A 54 -5.69 -2.89 -6.32
N ASP A 55 -5.43 -3.38 -5.10
CA ASP A 55 -6.49 -3.83 -4.20
C ASP A 55 -7.37 -2.66 -3.75
N PHE A 56 -6.77 -1.50 -3.41
CA PHE A 56 -7.53 -0.32 -3.01
C PHE A 56 -8.35 0.26 -4.15
N VAL A 57 -7.81 0.30 -5.38
CA VAL A 57 -8.58 0.70 -6.56
C VAL A 57 -9.82 -0.17 -6.72
N GLY A 58 -9.66 -1.51 -6.65
CA GLY A 58 -10.79 -2.44 -6.73
C GLY A 58 -11.82 -2.20 -5.62
N LEU A 59 -11.38 -2.06 -4.37
CA LEU A 59 -12.27 -1.79 -3.23
C LEU A 59 -13.02 -0.45 -3.36
N ILE A 60 -12.36 0.58 -3.89
CA ILE A 60 -12.98 1.88 -4.12
C ILE A 60 -14.07 1.77 -5.19
N GLU A 61 -13.78 1.12 -6.31
CA GLU A 61 -14.75 0.89 -7.40
C GLU A 61 -15.95 0.06 -6.92
N GLU A 62 -15.70 -1.02 -6.17
CA GLU A 62 -16.74 -1.87 -5.57
C GLU A 62 -17.62 -1.12 -4.56
N SER A 63 -17.08 -0.09 -3.89
CA SER A 63 -17.82 0.71 -2.92
C SER A 63 -18.83 1.69 -3.56
N GLY A 64 -18.84 1.81 -4.89
CA GLY A 64 -19.66 2.78 -5.63
C GLY A 64 -19.12 4.21 -5.55
N LEU A 65 -17.86 4.39 -5.14
CA LEU A 65 -17.15 5.66 -5.23
C LEU A 65 -16.44 5.74 -6.59
N ARG A 66 -16.35 6.95 -7.14
CA ARG A 66 -15.59 7.20 -8.37
C ARG A 66 -14.26 7.87 -8.04
N ILE A 67 -13.18 7.32 -8.58
CA ILE A 67 -11.84 7.92 -8.52
C ILE A 67 -11.83 9.11 -9.50
N LEU A 68 -11.69 10.31 -8.97
CA LEU A 68 -11.48 11.52 -9.78
C LEU A 68 -10.02 11.67 -10.16
N GLU A 69 -9.13 11.36 -9.22
CA GLU A 69 -7.69 11.50 -9.39
C GLU A 69 -6.97 10.52 -8.45
N CYS A 70 -5.86 9.96 -8.93
CA CYS A 70 -4.91 9.22 -8.12
C CYS A 70 -3.51 9.68 -8.47
N ARG A 71 -2.72 10.03 -7.44
CA ARG A 71 -1.34 10.47 -7.59
C ARG A 71 -0.42 9.58 -6.76
N SER A 72 0.37 8.79 -7.45
CA SER A 72 1.43 8.00 -6.83
C SER A 72 2.68 8.82 -6.61
N CYS A 73 3.22 8.76 -5.40
CA CYS A 73 4.55 9.26 -5.13
C CYS A 73 5.57 8.40 -5.90
N GLY A 74 6.54 9.07 -6.55
CA GLY A 74 7.63 8.39 -7.24
C GLY A 74 8.52 7.63 -6.25
N VAL A 75 9.03 6.48 -6.70
CA VAL A 75 10.00 5.67 -5.97
C VAL A 75 11.43 6.12 -6.30
N SER A 76 12.33 6.11 -5.32
CA SER A 76 13.75 6.37 -5.58
C SER A 76 14.41 5.18 -6.29
N MET A 77 15.50 5.41 -7.02
CA MET A 77 16.27 4.32 -7.66
C MET A 77 16.79 3.29 -6.65
N GLU A 78 17.09 3.73 -5.43
CA GLU A 78 17.55 2.86 -4.34
C GLU A 78 16.42 1.94 -3.84
N GLN A 79 15.24 2.52 -3.57
CA GLN A 79 14.05 1.77 -3.18
C GLN A 79 13.64 0.75 -4.24
N GLU A 80 13.70 1.14 -5.52
CA GLU A 80 13.40 0.22 -6.61
C GLU A 80 14.40 -0.94 -6.68
N ARG A 81 15.69 -0.67 -6.42
CA ARG A 81 16.74 -1.69 -6.37
C ARG A 81 16.56 -2.64 -5.19
N GLU A 82 16.24 -2.11 -4.01
CA GLU A 82 15.95 -2.94 -2.84
C GLU A 82 14.80 -3.90 -3.14
N LEU A 83 13.68 -3.38 -3.66
CA LEU A 83 12.51 -4.20 -3.98
C LEU A 83 12.81 -5.31 -5.00
N LYS A 84 13.67 -5.04 -5.99
CA LYS A 84 14.10 -6.04 -6.99
C LYS A 84 14.99 -7.15 -6.41
N THR A 85 15.71 -6.87 -5.32
CA THR A 85 16.72 -7.79 -4.77
C THR A 85 16.23 -8.55 -3.54
N MET A 86 15.23 -8.02 -2.83
CA MET A 86 14.68 -8.67 -1.65
C MET A 86 13.82 -9.89 -2.01
N PRO A 87 13.77 -10.91 -1.13
CA PRO A 87 12.86 -12.03 -1.31
C PRO A 87 11.40 -11.55 -1.17
N LEU A 88 10.52 -12.04 -2.05
CA LEU A 88 9.10 -11.73 -2.02
C LEU A 88 8.30 -12.96 -1.58
N ALA A 89 7.41 -12.80 -0.59
CA ALA A 89 6.52 -13.88 -0.17
C ALA A 89 5.53 -14.22 -1.30
N ASP A 90 5.09 -15.48 -1.37
CA ASP A 90 4.29 -16.00 -2.50
C ASP A 90 3.00 -15.21 -2.75
N GLU A 91 2.36 -14.73 -1.69
CA GLU A 91 1.12 -13.95 -1.79
C GLU A 91 1.28 -12.63 -2.55
N PHE A 92 2.50 -12.07 -2.59
CA PHE A 92 2.78 -10.82 -3.28
C PHE A 92 3.25 -11.02 -4.72
N LYS A 93 3.58 -12.25 -5.12
CA LYS A 93 3.99 -12.55 -6.50
C LYS A 93 2.86 -12.38 -7.52
N LYS A 94 1.62 -12.25 -7.05
CA LYS A 94 0.44 -11.95 -7.88
C LYS A 94 0.37 -10.49 -8.33
N TYR A 95 1.06 -9.58 -7.64
CA TYR A 95 1.04 -8.15 -7.96
C TYR A 95 2.06 -7.84 -9.04
N ASP A 96 1.76 -6.83 -9.85
CA ASP A 96 2.73 -6.25 -10.77
C ASP A 96 3.83 -5.52 -9.98
N PHE A 97 5.05 -5.50 -10.52
CA PHE A 97 6.15 -4.78 -9.89
C PHE A 97 5.86 -3.28 -9.74
N ASP A 98 5.16 -2.69 -10.73
CA ASP A 98 4.76 -1.29 -10.71
C ASP A 98 3.72 -0.99 -9.63
N ASP A 99 2.95 -1.98 -9.17
CA ASP A 99 2.02 -1.88 -8.04
C ASP A 99 2.75 -2.02 -6.69
N LEU A 100 3.73 -2.93 -6.63
CA LEU A 100 4.54 -3.16 -5.43
C LEU A 100 5.45 -1.97 -5.10
N LYS A 101 5.97 -1.27 -6.10
CA LYS A 101 6.91 -0.15 -5.89
C LYS A 101 6.26 1.14 -5.40
N ILE A 102 4.93 1.24 -5.39
CA ILE A 102 4.23 2.46 -4.95
C ILE A 102 4.38 2.57 -3.42
N PRO A 103 5.05 3.61 -2.89
CA PRO A 103 5.18 3.77 -1.46
C PRO A 103 3.95 4.45 -0.87
N VAL A 104 3.39 5.43 -1.58
CA VAL A 104 2.32 6.29 -1.10
C VAL A 104 1.47 6.75 -2.29
N ASP A 105 0.15 6.82 -2.10
CA ASP A 105 -0.79 7.43 -3.04
C ASP A 105 -1.67 8.47 -2.37
N ILE A 106 -2.06 9.47 -3.15
CA ILE A 106 -3.16 10.38 -2.81
C ILE A 106 -4.34 10.09 -3.74
N PHE A 107 -5.50 9.79 -3.15
CA PHE A 107 -6.77 9.60 -3.84
C PHE A 107 -7.68 10.80 -3.67
N ILE A 108 -8.31 11.22 -4.76
CA ILE A 108 -9.45 12.14 -4.76
C ILE A 108 -10.65 11.36 -5.27
N LEU A 109 -11.63 11.16 -4.40
CA LEU A 109 -12.83 10.40 -4.71
C LEU A 109 -14.07 11.28 -4.68
N THR A 110 -15.11 10.86 -5.40
CA THR A 110 -16.46 11.42 -5.28
C THR A 110 -17.48 10.31 -5.10
N LYS A 111 -18.53 10.63 -4.34
CA LYS A 111 -19.75 9.83 -4.34
C LYS A 111 -20.68 10.38 -5.44
N GLU A 112 -21.18 9.50 -6.29
CA GLU A 112 -22.22 9.85 -7.26
C GLU A 112 -23.59 9.99 -6.57
#